data_AF-A0A1V9YU85-F1
#
_entry.id   AF-A0A1V9YU85-F1
#
_cell.length_a   1.000
_cell.length_b   1.000
_cell.length_c   1.000
_cell.angle_alpha   90.00
_cell.angle_beta   90.00
_cell.angle_gamma   90.00
#
_symmetry.space_group_name_H-M   'P 1'
#
loop_
_entity.id
_entity.type
_entity.pdbx_description
1 polymer ?
#
loop_
_entity_poly.entity_id
_entity_poly.type
_entity_poly.pdbx_seq_one_letter_code
_entity_poly.pdbx_strand_id
1 'polypeptide(L)'
;MMLLKALLLAGVVGANETSRFHVCGAGLEELNGLYEIDEEAVSDNAPVYTRVDGLGEKLKADYRLFRHQGFWAFADFSAWPPQVAFRCDPTQPSGRDTCYRHDNTPPFSGYTPRVPDDKHIAPPTLQLHPCTDKQDL
;
A
#
# COMPACT_ATOMS: atom_id res chain seq x y z
N MET A 1 -28.69 39.33 19.46
CA MET A 1 -27.26 39.16 19.11
C MET A 1 -27.09 37.78 18.51
N MET A 2 -26.78 37.75 17.21
CA MET A 2 -26.48 36.54 16.44
C MET A 2 -25.19 35.91 16.94
N LEU A 3 -25.14 34.57 17.00
CA LEU A 3 -23.92 33.84 16.67
C LEU A 3 -24.29 32.59 15.89
N LEU A 4 -24.19 32.76 14.58
CA LEU A 4 -24.17 31.73 13.55
C LEU A 4 -22.88 30.91 13.75
N LYS A 5 -22.98 29.61 14.02
CA LYS A 5 -21.87 28.67 13.81
C LYS A 5 -22.25 27.74 12.67
N ALA A 6 -21.58 27.96 11.55
CA ALA A 6 -21.66 27.15 10.35
C ALA A 6 -21.36 25.68 10.68
N LEU A 7 -22.29 24.79 10.36
CA LEU A 7 -21.96 23.38 10.18
C LEU A 7 -21.44 23.23 8.76
N LEU A 8 -20.15 22.90 8.65
CA LEU A 8 -19.51 22.59 7.38
C LEU A 8 -20.26 21.46 6.67
N LEU A 9 -20.47 21.66 5.37
CA LEU A 9 -20.88 20.63 4.42
C LEU A 9 -19.87 19.48 4.48
N ALA A 10 -20.29 18.33 5.00
CA ALA A 10 -19.60 17.07 4.75
C ALA A 10 -19.85 16.70 3.28
N GLY A 11 -18.92 17.09 2.41
CA GLY A 11 -18.82 16.49 1.09
C GLY A 11 -18.49 15.01 1.27
N VAL A 12 -19.46 14.14 1.02
CA VAL A 12 -19.22 12.69 0.96
C VAL A 12 -18.42 12.43 -0.31
N VAL A 13 -17.11 12.39 -0.12
CA VAL A 13 -16.13 11.43 -0.64
C VAL A 13 -16.60 10.71 -1.90
N GLY A 14 -16.02 11.08 -3.04
CA GLY A 14 -16.13 10.27 -4.27
C GLY A 14 -15.75 8.83 -3.96
N ALA A 15 -16.57 7.89 -4.43
CA ALA A 15 -16.36 6.46 -4.25
C ALA A 15 -14.88 6.12 -4.48
N ASN A 16 -14.21 5.74 -3.39
CA ASN A 16 -12.76 5.63 -3.33
C ASN A 16 -12.36 4.35 -4.08
N GLU A 17 -11.97 4.47 -5.35
CA GLU A 17 -11.50 3.35 -6.17
C GLU A 17 -10.27 2.63 -5.56
N THR A 18 -9.68 3.14 -4.47
CA THR A 18 -8.53 2.57 -3.78
C THR A 18 -8.86 1.82 -2.49
N SER A 19 -10.12 1.45 -2.21
CA SER A 19 -10.46 0.62 -1.03
C SER A 19 -9.89 -0.80 -1.12
N ARG A 20 -9.60 -1.26 -2.34
CA ARG A 20 -9.00 -2.55 -2.63
C ARG A 20 -8.11 -2.47 -3.87
N PHE A 21 -7.06 -3.29 -3.91
CA PHE A 21 -6.19 -3.42 -5.07
C PHE A 21 -5.42 -4.74 -5.03
N HIS A 22 -4.90 -5.15 -6.18
CA HIS A 22 -3.97 -6.26 -6.29
C HIS A 22 -2.54 -5.74 -6.25
N VAL A 23 -1.67 -6.42 -5.51
CA VAL A 23 -0.22 -6.22 -5.57
C VAL A 23 0.37 -7.30 -6.46
N CYS A 24 1.13 -6.87 -7.47
CA CYS A 24 1.62 -7.71 -8.55
C CYS A 24 3.12 -7.48 -8.82
N GLY A 25 3.79 -8.52 -9.30
CA GLY A 25 5.17 -8.45 -9.82
C GLY A 25 6.26 -8.24 -8.77
N ALA A 26 5.92 -8.32 -7.48
CA ALA A 26 6.91 -8.26 -6.42
C ALA A 26 7.79 -9.51 -6.44
N GLY A 27 9.10 -9.34 -6.28
CA GLY A 27 10.06 -10.45 -6.14
C GLY A 27 9.91 -11.25 -4.84
N LEU A 28 9.07 -10.78 -3.91
CA LEU A 28 8.65 -11.49 -2.69
C LEU A 28 7.27 -12.07 -2.94
N GLU A 29 7.18 -13.39 -3.16
CA GLU A 29 5.95 -14.06 -3.60
C GLU A 29 4.79 -13.81 -2.62
N GLU A 30 5.05 -13.86 -1.32
CA GLU A 30 4.07 -13.69 -0.26
C GLU A 30 3.47 -12.28 -0.18
N LEU A 31 4.10 -11.30 -0.84
CA LEU A 31 3.61 -9.93 -0.92
C LEU A 31 2.58 -9.74 -2.05
N ASN A 32 2.60 -10.57 -3.09
CA ASN A 32 1.64 -10.50 -4.20
C ASN A 32 0.27 -11.04 -3.76
N GLY A 33 -0.82 -10.32 -4.05
CA GLY A 33 -2.15 -10.73 -3.60
C GLY A 33 -3.19 -9.60 -3.65
N LEU A 34 -4.39 -9.87 -3.15
CA LEU A 34 -5.46 -8.90 -2.99
C LEU A 34 -5.35 -8.23 -1.62
N TYR A 35 -5.34 -6.90 -1.61
CA TYR A 35 -5.28 -6.08 -0.41
C TYR A 35 -6.55 -5.26 -0.27
N GLU A 36 -7.03 -5.15 0.96
CA GLU A 36 -8.19 -4.34 1.33
C GLU A 36 -7.86 -3.49 2.57
N ILE A 37 -8.60 -2.39 2.75
CA ILE A 37 -8.46 -1.54 3.94
C ILE A 37 -8.77 -2.37 5.20
N ASP A 38 -7.86 -2.32 6.16
CA ASP A 38 -8.10 -2.76 7.53
C ASP A 38 -8.77 -1.62 8.30
N GLU A 39 -10.08 -1.75 8.54
CA GLU A 39 -10.89 -0.71 9.20
C GLU A 39 -10.46 -0.43 10.66
N GLU A 40 -9.69 -1.33 11.27
CA GLU A 40 -9.22 -1.21 12.64
C GLU A 40 -7.81 -0.61 12.75
N ALA A 41 -7.08 -0.51 11.62
CA ALA A 41 -5.68 -0.12 11.60
C ALA A 41 -5.42 1.20 10.85
N VAL A 42 -4.75 2.11 11.54
CA VAL A 42 -4.31 3.40 11.01
C VAL A 42 -2.82 3.56 11.29
N SER A 43 -2.07 4.03 10.30
CA SER A 43 -0.65 4.37 10.47
C SER A 43 -0.38 5.75 9.88
N ASP A 44 0.23 6.64 10.66
CA ASP A 44 0.59 8.00 10.23
C ASP A 44 -0.59 8.76 9.56
N ASN A 45 -1.76 8.67 10.20
CA ASN A 45 -3.04 9.23 9.72
C ASN A 45 -3.47 8.73 8.32
N ALA A 46 -3.10 7.49 7.97
CA ALA A 46 -3.46 6.83 6.73
C ALA A 46 -4.08 5.45 7.02
N PRO A 47 -4.96 4.94 6.14
CA PRO A 47 -5.42 3.55 6.24
C PRO A 47 -4.24 2.58 6.12
N VAL A 48 -4.37 1.44 6.79
CA VAL A 48 -3.52 0.27 6.54
C VAL A 48 -4.28 -0.66 5.61
N TYR A 49 -3.56 -1.28 4.67
CA TYR A 49 -4.12 -2.33 3.82
C TYR A 49 -3.51 -3.67 4.20
N THR A 50 -4.35 -4.67 4.37
CA THR A 50 -3.96 -6.04 4.69
C THR A 50 -4.26 -6.95 3.52
N ARG A 51 -3.43 -7.97 3.34
CA ARG A 51 -3.68 -9.01 2.35
C ARG A 51 -4.87 -9.87 2.80
N VAL A 52 -5.87 -10.05 1.94
CA VAL A 52 -7.12 -10.79 2.26
C VAL A 52 -7.30 -12.09 1.47
N ASP A 53 -6.53 -12.29 0.40
CA ASP A 53 -6.48 -13.58 -0.29
C ASP A 53 -5.54 -14.55 0.43
N GLY A 54 -5.85 -15.84 0.39
CA GLY A 54 -4.99 -16.88 0.99
C GLY A 54 -5.09 -17.03 2.52
N LEU A 55 -6.01 -16.32 3.18
CA LEU A 55 -6.23 -16.34 4.65
C LEU A 55 -6.63 -17.72 5.25
N GLY A 56 -6.83 -18.75 4.42
CA GLY A 56 -7.14 -20.12 4.86
C GLY A 56 -5.93 -21.02 5.06
N GLU A 57 -4.80 -20.69 4.44
CA GLU A 57 -3.51 -21.33 4.71
C GLU A 57 -2.74 -20.42 5.68
N LYS A 58 -1.97 -20.98 6.63
CA LYS A 58 -1.10 -20.16 7.48
C LYS A 58 -0.09 -19.45 6.58
N LEU A 59 -0.39 -18.22 6.17
CA LEU A 59 0.54 -17.36 5.46
C LEU A 59 1.79 -17.25 6.33
N LYS A 60 2.96 -17.54 5.74
CA LYS A 60 4.24 -17.49 6.45
C LYS A 60 4.68 -16.06 6.78
N ALA A 61 4.04 -15.07 6.17
CA ALA A 61 4.29 -13.65 6.34
C ALA A 61 2.94 -12.90 6.45
N ASP A 62 2.95 -11.75 7.13
CA ASP A 62 1.82 -10.83 7.26
C ASP A 62 2.21 -9.49 6.62
N TYR A 63 2.22 -9.47 5.28
CA TYR A 63 2.53 -8.23 4.57
C TYR A 63 1.38 -7.25 4.61
N ARG A 64 1.68 -6.01 5.00
CA ARG A 64 0.74 -4.89 5.02
C ARG A 64 1.31 -3.69 4.29
N LEU A 65 0.45 -2.94 3.62
CA LEU A 65 0.77 -1.61 3.10
C LEU A 65 0.31 -0.56 4.12
N PHE A 66 1.24 0.29 4.55
CA PHE A 66 0.98 1.30 5.57
C PHE A 66 1.83 2.55 5.31
N ARG A 67 1.50 3.65 5.96
CA ARG A 67 2.32 4.86 5.91
C ARG A 67 3.35 4.88 7.04
N HIS A 68 4.60 5.14 6.71
CA HIS A 68 5.72 5.26 7.64
C HIS A 68 6.54 6.51 7.32
N GLN A 69 6.65 7.42 8.28
CA GLN A 69 7.37 8.71 8.12
C GLN A 69 6.89 9.53 6.91
N GLY A 70 5.59 9.48 6.64
CA GLY A 70 4.93 10.15 5.54
C GLY A 70 4.99 9.43 4.20
N PHE A 71 5.62 8.25 4.08
CA PHE A 71 5.69 7.52 2.81
C PHE A 71 5.01 6.16 2.93
N TRP A 72 4.38 5.72 1.84
CA TRP A 72 3.83 4.37 1.75
C TRP A 72 4.95 3.32 1.78
N ALA A 73 4.73 2.23 2.49
CA ALA A 73 5.70 1.17 2.66
C ALA A 73 5.01 -0.19 2.84
N PHE A 74 5.65 -1.23 2.32
CA PHE A 74 5.28 -2.61 2.63
C PHE A 74 6.19 -3.15 3.74
N ALA A 75 5.61 -3.74 4.77
CA ALA A 75 6.37 -4.47 5.79
C ALA A 75 5.70 -5.79 6.13
N ASP A 76 6.52 -6.76 6.56
CA ASP A 76 6.06 -7.97 7.20
C ASP A 76 5.82 -7.71 8.70
N PHE A 77 4.58 -7.93 9.14
CA PHE A 77 4.08 -7.80 10.51
C PHE A 77 4.08 -9.12 11.28
N SER A 78 4.59 -10.22 10.69
CA SER A 78 4.71 -11.52 11.35
C SER A 78 5.60 -11.48 12.61
N ALA A 79 6.47 -10.47 12.72
CA ALA A 79 7.33 -10.21 13.87
C ALA A 79 7.34 -8.72 14.27
N TRP A 80 7.66 -8.45 15.54
CA TRP A 80 7.84 -7.09 16.05
C TRP A 80 9.31 -6.77 16.34
N PRO A 81 9.87 -5.66 15.83
CA PRO A 81 9.21 -4.66 14.99
C PRO A 81 9.00 -5.13 13.53
N PRO A 82 8.00 -4.59 12.80
CA PRO A 82 7.75 -4.98 11.41
C PRO A 82 8.95 -4.72 10.50
N GLN A 83 9.21 -5.65 9.59
CA GLN A 83 10.34 -5.57 8.67
C GLN A 83 9.90 -4.94 7.35
N VAL A 84 10.24 -3.66 7.15
CA VAL A 84 9.94 -2.94 5.90
C VAL A 84 10.74 -3.53 4.74
N ALA A 85 10.04 -4.11 3.75
CA ALA A 85 10.60 -4.69 2.54
C ALA A 85 10.74 -3.64 1.43
N PHE A 86 9.70 -2.84 1.22
CA PHE A 86 9.67 -1.82 0.17
C PHE A 86 9.19 -0.48 0.71
N ARG A 87 9.67 0.61 0.11
CA ARG A 87 9.24 1.98 0.40
C ARG A 87 8.96 2.70 -0.90
N CYS A 88 7.95 3.56 -0.89
CA CYS A 88 7.74 4.51 -1.96
C CYS A 88 8.96 5.45 -2.03
N ASP A 89 9.58 5.53 -3.20
CA ASP A 89 10.81 6.28 -3.41
C ASP A 89 10.53 7.59 -4.17
N PRO A 90 10.64 8.75 -3.51
CA PRO A 90 10.41 10.05 -4.15
C PRO A 90 11.50 10.42 -5.18
N THR A 91 12.59 9.65 -5.25
CA THR A 91 13.70 9.91 -6.19
C THR A 91 13.56 9.14 -7.50
N GLN A 92 12.63 8.19 -7.58
CA GLN A 92 12.38 7.46 -8.83
C GLN A 92 11.70 8.38 -9.85
N PRO A 93 12.16 8.40 -11.11
CA PRO A 93 11.50 9.12 -12.18
C PRO A 93 10.20 8.40 -12.54
N SER A 94 9.11 8.72 -11.85
CA SER A 94 7.77 8.23 -12.18
C SER A 94 7.01 9.27 -13.00
N GLY A 95 6.16 8.79 -13.90
CA GLY A 95 5.20 9.61 -14.64
C GLY A 95 4.11 10.20 -13.73
N ARG A 96 2.83 9.79 -13.90
CA ARG A 96 1.72 10.33 -13.10
C ARG A 96 1.68 9.80 -11.65
N ASP A 97 2.38 8.71 -11.35
CA ASP A 97 2.31 8.00 -10.05
C ASP A 97 3.56 8.28 -9.21
N THR A 98 3.72 9.53 -8.78
CA THR A 98 4.87 9.97 -8.00
C THR A 98 4.66 9.81 -6.51
N CYS A 99 5.66 9.28 -5.82
CA CYS A 99 5.68 9.14 -4.37
C CYS A 99 5.70 10.51 -3.67
N TYR A 100 4.54 11.00 -3.26
CA TYR A 100 4.44 12.20 -2.43
C TYR A 100 4.38 11.86 -0.95
N ARG A 101 5.00 12.72 -0.16
CA ARG A 101 4.91 12.62 1.29
C ARG A 101 3.49 12.97 1.75
N HIS A 102 2.93 12.15 2.63
CA HIS A 102 1.58 12.26 3.21
C HIS A 102 0.45 12.09 2.20
N ASP A 103 0.73 11.42 1.07
CA ASP A 103 -0.29 11.22 0.05
C ASP A 103 -1.40 10.30 0.54
N ASN A 104 -2.66 10.69 0.32
CA ASN A 104 -3.83 10.03 0.90
C ASN A 104 -4.09 8.64 0.33
N THR A 105 -3.60 8.39 -0.88
CA THR A 105 -3.72 7.11 -1.58
C THR A 105 -2.34 6.54 -1.86
N PRO A 106 -2.16 5.22 -1.79
CA PRO A 106 -0.91 4.60 -2.21
C PRO A 106 -0.73 4.77 -3.73
N PRO A 107 0.47 5.12 -4.22
CA PRO A 107 0.74 5.14 -5.65
C PRO A 107 0.82 3.73 -6.20
N PHE A 108 0.52 3.59 -7.49
CA PHE A 108 0.49 2.29 -8.16
C PHE A 108 1.86 1.75 -8.57
N SER A 109 2.90 2.59 -8.50
CA SER A 109 4.28 2.21 -8.79
C SER A 109 5.25 3.12 -8.01
N GLY A 110 6.56 2.94 -8.21
CA GLY A 110 7.59 3.78 -7.59
C GLY A 110 8.13 3.28 -6.25
N TYR A 111 7.83 2.02 -5.88
CA TYR A 111 8.42 1.39 -4.70
C TYR A 111 9.84 0.91 -4.99
N THR A 112 10.72 0.99 -4.00
CA THR A 112 12.07 0.43 -4.04
C THR A 112 12.35 -0.43 -2.81
N PRO A 113 13.22 -1.46 -2.93
CA PRO A 113 13.64 -2.25 -1.78
C PRO A 113 14.28 -1.38 -0.70
N ARG A 114 14.00 -1.68 0.57
CA ARG A 114 14.64 -0.99 1.71
C ARG A 114 16.15 -1.17 1.72
N VAL A 115 16.63 -2.36 1.36
CA VAL A 115 18.06 -2.67 1.27
C VAL A 115 18.49 -2.36 -0.17
N PRO A 116 19.26 -1.29 -0.42
CA PRO A 116 19.53 -0.81 -1.78
C PRO A 116 20.35 -1.78 -2.65
N ASP A 117 21.07 -2.70 -2.01
CA ASP A 117 21.94 -3.66 -2.69
C ASP A 117 21.20 -4.91 -3.16
N ASP A 118 19.94 -5.10 -2.77
CA ASP A 118 19.12 -6.21 -3.26
C ASP A 118 18.38 -5.83 -4.55
N LYS A 119 19.16 -5.44 -5.56
CA LYS A 119 18.65 -5.03 -6.89
C LYS A 119 17.95 -6.16 -7.65
N HIS A 120 17.98 -7.38 -7.12
CA HIS A 120 17.37 -8.55 -7.70
C HIS A 120 15.91 -8.74 -7.26
N ILE A 121 15.46 -8.04 -6.21
CA ILE A 121 14.07 -8.06 -5.80
C ILE A 121 13.28 -7.05 -6.64
N ALA A 122 12.42 -7.56 -7.51
CA ALA A 122 11.49 -6.75 -8.29
C ALA A 122 10.53 -5.98 -7.36
N PRO A 123 10.32 -4.66 -7.56
CA PRO A 123 9.40 -3.88 -6.76
C PRO A 123 7.94 -4.21 -7.08
N PRO A 124 7.02 -4.06 -6.10
CA PRO A 124 5.60 -4.27 -6.32
C PRO A 124 5.00 -3.18 -7.23
N THR A 125 3.95 -3.57 -7.95
CA THR A 125 3.00 -2.67 -8.60
C THR A 125 1.60 -2.91 -8.03
N LEU A 126 0.81 -1.85 -7.88
CA LEU A 126 -0.59 -1.98 -7.47
C LEU A 126 -1.48 -1.84 -8.70
N GLN A 127 -2.53 -2.65 -8.77
CA GLN A 127 -3.47 -2.69 -9.89
C GLN A 127 -4.90 -2.80 -9.37
N LEU A 128 -5.84 -2.12 -10.01
CA LEU A 128 -7.27 -2.23 -9.68
C LEU A 128 -7.90 -3.54 -10.19
N HIS A 129 -7.23 -4.18 -11.15
CA HIS A 129 -7.62 -5.46 -11.72
C HIS A 129 -6.70 -6.57 -11.23
N PRO A 130 -7.14 -7.83 -11.26
CA PRO A 130 -6.30 -8.97 -10.94
C PRO A 130 -4.99 -8.95 -11.73
N CYS A 131 -3.92 -9.42 -11.09
CA CYS A 131 -2.63 -9.58 -11.75
C CYS A 131 -2.82 -10.44 -13.00
N THR A 132 -2.29 -10.00 -14.14
CA THR A 132 -2.26 -10.84 -15.31
C THR A 132 -1.24 -11.94 -15.03
N ASP A 133 -1.70 -13.17 -14.84
CA ASP A 133 -0.82 -14.31 -14.65
C ASP A 133 0.13 -14.37 -15.85
N LYS A 134 1.40 -14.05 -15.62
CA LYS A 134 2.48 -14.64 -16.40
C LYS A 134 2.95 -15.91 -15.68
N GLN A 135 2.02 -16.81 -15.40
CA GLN A 135 2.34 -18.23 -15.38
C GLN A 135 2.21 -18.69 -16.82
N ASP A 136 3.28 -18.52 -17.60
CA ASP A 136 3.58 -19.22 -18.86
C ASP A 136 4.52 -18.34 -19.69
N LEU A 137 5.81 -18.67 -19.64
CA LEU A 137 6.74 -18.84 -20.76
C LEU A 137 8.09 -19.37 -20.25
#